data_AF-A0A4Z0W8Q0-F1
#
_entry.id   AF-A0A4Z0W8Q0-F1
#
_cell.length_a   1.000
_cell.length_b   1.000
_cell.length_c   1.000
_cell.angle_alpha   90.00
_cell.angle_beta   90.00
_cell.angle_gamma   90.00
#
_symmetry.space_group_name_H-M   'P 1'
#
loop_
_entity.id
_entity.type
_entity.pdbx_description
1 polymer ?
#
loop_
_entity_poly.entity_id
_entity_poly.type
_entity_poly.pdbx_seq_one_letter_code
_entity_poly.pdbx_strand_id
1 'polypeptide(L)'
;MSAGRNVAHWLRTNQGVGVLIAIAAALLFYYLWQQDWYHRVQRDRFSLGFFPGLGVVAIFVCAVAITVDQWRKEVAADMATVGWLDLGWALLFSGAGYILFQMMELLGLPLAATIFLFLLMTLLGVRPWYLAAGIGVGVAIIVFVLFSVLGIRLPGGFFPLLGI
;
A
#
# COMPACT_ATOMS: atom_id res chain seq x y z
N MET A 1 -35.21 -20.98 -2.56
CA MET A 1 -34.22 -19.92 -2.88
C MET A 1 -33.46 -19.46 -1.63
N SER A 2 -32.69 -20.32 -0.96
CA SER A 2 -31.92 -19.96 0.26
C SER A 2 -30.40 -19.98 0.09
N ALA A 3 -29.86 -20.53 -1.00
CA ALA A 3 -28.41 -20.69 -1.20
C ALA A 3 -27.65 -19.35 -1.34
N GLY A 4 -28.25 -18.33 -1.97
CA GLY A 4 -27.58 -17.04 -2.21
C GLY A 4 -27.34 -16.20 -0.95
N ARG A 5 -28.17 -16.33 0.09
CA ARG A 5 -28.01 -15.59 1.36
C ARG A 5 -26.81 -16.09 2.17
N ASN A 6 -26.51 -17.39 2.08
CA ASN A 6 -25.40 -18.00 2.80
C ASN A 6 -24.05 -17.57 2.24
N VAL A 7 -23.93 -17.44 0.91
CA VAL A 7 -22.67 -17.01 0.26
C VAL A 7 -22.38 -15.54 0.58
N ALA A 8 -23.36 -14.66 0.44
CA ALA A 8 -23.17 -13.23 0.75
C ALA A 8 -22.80 -13.00 2.22
N HIS A 9 -23.39 -13.77 3.14
CA HIS A 9 -23.04 -13.71 4.56
C HIS A 9 -21.62 -14.26 4.81
N TRP A 10 -21.25 -15.37 4.17
CA TRP A 10 -19.91 -15.95 4.31
C TRP A 10 -18.80 -15.04 3.76
N LEU A 11 -19.04 -14.33 2.66
CA LEU A 11 -18.10 -13.36 2.09
C LEU A 11 -17.80 -12.18 3.04
N ARG A 12 -18.70 -11.89 3.99
CA ARG A 12 -18.51 -10.87 5.03
C ARG A 12 -17.75 -11.37 6.26
N THR A 13 -17.42 -12.66 6.32
CA THR A 13 -16.58 -13.22 7.40
C THR A 13 -15.10 -12.95 7.14
N ASN A 14 -14.27 -12.95 8.19
CA ASN A 14 -12.82 -12.81 8.06
C ASN A 14 -12.23 -13.85 7.09
N GLN A 15 -12.75 -15.08 7.11
CA GLN A 15 -12.32 -16.15 6.22
C GLN A 15 -12.64 -15.84 4.75
N GLY A 16 -13.87 -15.38 4.47
CA GLY A 16 -14.28 -14.95 3.14
C GLY A 16 -13.44 -13.79 2.62
N VAL A 17 -13.20 -12.78 3.46
CA VAL A 17 -12.32 -11.65 3.15
C VAL A 17 -10.89 -12.11 2.91
N GLY A 18 -10.35 -12.99 3.75
CA GLY A 18 -9.01 -13.58 3.59
C GLY A 18 -8.87 -14.31 2.26
N VAL A 19 -9.87 -15.10 1.85
CA VAL A 19 -9.87 -15.78 0.54
C VAL A 19 -9.88 -14.76 -0.60
N LEU A 20 -10.71 -13.73 -0.53
CA LEU A 20 -10.75 -12.68 -1.57
C LEU A 20 -9.42 -11.93 -1.68
N ILE A 21 -8.80 -11.56 -0.55
CA ILE A 21 -7.49 -10.90 -0.52
C ILE A 21 -6.41 -11.84 -1.07
N ALA A 22 -6.43 -13.13 -0.70
CA ALA A 22 -5.46 -14.10 -1.20
C ALA A 22 -5.57 -14.27 -2.72
N ILE A 23 -6.80 -14.35 -3.27
CA ILE A 23 -7.03 -14.40 -4.72
C ILE A 23 -6.54 -13.11 -5.38
N ALA A 24 -6.87 -11.94 -4.84
CA ALA A 24 -6.44 -10.65 -5.38
C ALA A 24 -4.90 -10.52 -5.36
N ALA A 25 -4.24 -10.92 -4.28
CA ALA A 25 -2.79 -10.93 -4.16
C ALA A 25 -2.13 -11.91 -5.15
N ALA A 26 -2.69 -13.11 -5.34
CA ALA A 26 -2.19 -14.07 -6.31
C ALA A 26 -2.31 -13.56 -7.75
N LEU A 27 -3.46 -12.95 -8.10
CA LEU A 27 -3.67 -12.33 -9.41
C LEU A 27 -2.73 -11.15 -9.63
N LEU A 28 -2.54 -10.29 -8.61
CA LEU A 28 -1.58 -9.19 -8.66
C LEU A 28 -0.15 -9.69 -8.85
N PHE A 29 0.27 -10.71 -8.09
CA PHE A 29 1.59 -11.31 -8.26
C PHE A 29 1.79 -11.86 -9.66
N TYR A 30 0.82 -12.62 -10.17
CA TYR A 30 0.85 -13.14 -11.54
C TYR A 30 0.95 -12.01 -12.57
N TYR A 31 0.14 -10.95 -12.41
CA TYR A 31 0.19 -9.78 -13.29
C TYR A 31 1.58 -9.11 -13.26
N LEU A 32 2.14 -8.87 -12.08
CA LEU A 32 3.47 -8.27 -11.92
C LEU A 32 4.56 -9.16 -12.53
N TRP A 33 4.45 -10.48 -12.34
CA TRP A 33 5.40 -11.45 -12.88
C TRP A 33 5.46 -11.44 -14.41
N GLN A 34 4.34 -11.14 -15.09
CA GLN A 34 4.29 -11.03 -16.55
C GLN A 34 4.92 -9.74 -17.09
N GLN A 35 5.28 -8.79 -16.22
CA GLN A 35 5.88 -7.54 -16.67
C GLN A 35 7.39 -7.69 -16.89
N ASP A 36 7.89 -7.22 -18.03
CA ASP A 36 9.33 -7.28 -18.35
C ASP A 36 10.20 -6.60 -17.29
N TRP A 37 9.72 -5.47 -16.74
CA TRP A 37 10.46 -4.71 -15.73
C TRP A 37 10.64 -5.50 -14.42
N TYR A 38 9.76 -6.45 -14.11
CA TYR A 38 9.80 -7.23 -12.88
C TYR A 38 11.09 -8.06 -12.78
N HIS A 39 11.58 -8.54 -13.92
CA HIS A 39 12.79 -9.36 -14.03
C HIS A 39 14.07 -8.55 -14.30
N ARG A 40 13.96 -7.23 -14.49
CA ARG A 40 15.14 -6.39 -14.75
C ARG A 40 16.01 -6.28 -13.50
N VAL A 41 17.26 -6.72 -13.62
CA VAL A 41 18.25 -6.68 -12.54
C VAL A 41 18.85 -5.27 -12.44
N GLN A 42 18.86 -4.73 -11.22
CA GLN A 42 19.47 -3.44 -10.89
C GLN A 42 20.95 -3.60 -10.51
N ARG A 43 21.66 -2.48 -10.33
CA ARG A 43 23.08 -2.44 -9.95
C ARG A 43 23.39 -3.29 -8.70
N ASP A 44 22.45 -3.39 -7.78
CA ASP A 44 22.58 -4.11 -6.51
C ASP A 44 22.27 -5.61 -6.63
N ARG A 45 22.13 -6.13 -7.87
CA ARG A 45 21.77 -7.52 -8.21
C ARG A 45 20.36 -7.97 -7.82
N PHE A 46 19.58 -7.10 -7.17
CA PHE A 46 18.15 -7.32 -6.99
C PHE A 46 17.37 -7.01 -8.26
N SER A 47 16.30 -7.75 -8.52
CA SER A 47 15.36 -7.38 -9.58
C SER A 47 14.48 -6.21 -9.13
N LEU A 48 14.07 -5.39 -10.09
CA LEU A 48 13.14 -4.27 -9.87
C LEU A 48 11.81 -4.75 -9.25
N GLY A 49 11.39 -5.98 -9.59
CA GLY A 49 10.22 -6.65 -9.04
C GLY A 49 10.40 -7.28 -7.66
N PHE A 50 11.62 -7.38 -7.12
CA PHE A 50 11.89 -8.10 -5.88
C PHE A 50 11.11 -7.56 -4.68
N PHE A 51 11.19 -6.26 -4.41
CA PHE A 51 10.49 -5.65 -3.28
C PHE A 51 8.97 -5.65 -3.42
N PRO A 52 8.38 -5.24 -4.58
CA PRO A 52 6.95 -5.40 -4.81
C PRO A 52 6.49 -6.86 -4.65
N GLY A 53 7.25 -7.82 -5.21
CA GLY A 53 6.96 -9.25 -5.11
C GLY A 53 6.94 -9.73 -3.66
N LEU A 54 7.95 -9.36 -2.87
CA LEU A 54 8.01 -9.70 -1.45
C LEU A 54 6.83 -9.13 -0.67
N GLY A 55 6.42 -7.89 -0.95
CA GLY A 55 5.23 -7.27 -0.36
C GLY A 55 3.95 -8.03 -0.68
N VAL A 56 3.74 -8.39 -1.96
CA VAL A 56 2.56 -9.17 -2.37
C VAL A 56 2.55 -10.57 -1.75
N VAL A 57 3.72 -11.23 -1.65
CA VAL A 57 3.85 -12.53 -0.97
C VAL A 57 3.51 -12.40 0.52
N ALA A 58 3.99 -11.35 1.20
CA ALA A 58 3.64 -11.11 2.60
C ALA A 58 2.13 -10.92 2.80
N ILE A 59 1.49 -10.12 1.93
CA ILE A 59 0.03 -9.93 1.92
C ILE A 59 -0.68 -11.27 1.72
N PHE A 60 -0.23 -12.09 0.77
CA PHE A 60 -0.80 -13.40 0.50
C PHE A 60 -0.69 -14.33 1.72
N VAL A 61 0.48 -14.41 2.37
CA VAL A 61 0.68 -15.22 3.57
C VAL A 61 -0.23 -14.76 4.71
N CYS A 62 -0.34 -13.45 4.95
CA CYS A 62 -1.26 -12.91 5.95
C CYS A 62 -2.73 -13.23 5.62
N ALA A 63 -3.12 -13.13 4.36
CA ALA A 63 -4.48 -13.46 3.91
C ALA A 63 -4.81 -14.94 4.10
N VAL A 64 -3.88 -15.84 3.76
CA VAL A 64 -4.02 -17.29 4.00
C VAL A 64 -4.08 -17.58 5.49
N ALA A 65 -3.27 -16.93 6.32
CA ALA A 65 -3.31 -17.09 7.77
C ALA A 65 -4.69 -16.72 8.34
N ILE A 66 -5.29 -15.63 7.86
CA ILE A 66 -6.66 -15.22 8.24
C ILE A 66 -7.69 -16.26 7.79
N THR A 67 -7.53 -16.85 6.60
CA THR A 67 -8.44 -17.90 6.11
C THR A 67 -8.39 -19.17 6.96
N VAL A 68 -7.20 -19.57 7.40
CA VAL A 68 -6.99 -20.80 8.19
C VAL A 68 -7.30 -20.60 9.68
N ASP A 69 -7.32 -19.36 10.17
CA ASP A 69 -7.69 -19.05 11.56
C ASP A 69 -9.17 -19.38 11.82
N GLN A 70 -9.36 -20.60 12.33
CA GLN A 70 -10.66 -21.16 12.73
C GLN A 70 -11.18 -20.58 14.05
N TRP A 71 -10.35 -19.88 14.83
CA TRP A 71 -10.72 -19.35 16.15
C TRP A 71 -11.26 -17.92 16.07
N ARG A 72 -11.00 -17.19 14.98
CA ARG A 72 -11.57 -15.86 14.69
C ARG A 72 -12.78 -15.90 13.76
N LYS A 73 -13.85 -16.60 14.17
CA LYS A 73 -15.16 -16.61 13.47
C LYS A 73 -16.00 -15.35 13.69
N GLU A 74 -15.50 -14.40 14.48
CA GLU A 74 -16.20 -13.13 14.72
C GLU A 74 -16.08 -12.24 13.49
N VAL A 75 -17.22 -11.87 12.91
CA VAL A 75 -17.29 -10.72 12.00
C VAL A 75 -16.91 -9.51 12.83
N ALA A 76 -15.78 -8.87 12.52
CA ALA A 76 -15.43 -7.61 13.16
C ALA A 76 -16.65 -6.68 13.07
N ALA A 77 -17.09 -6.08 14.18
CA ALA A 77 -18.31 -5.28 14.20
C ALA A 77 -18.30 -4.20 13.11
N ASP A 78 -17.12 -3.69 12.78
CA ASP A 78 -16.87 -2.71 11.73
C ASP A 78 -17.02 -3.27 10.30
N MET A 79 -16.83 -4.57 10.07
CA MET A 79 -17.05 -5.21 8.76
C MET A 79 -18.55 -5.34 8.42
N ALA A 80 -19.42 -5.37 9.43
CA ALA A 80 -20.86 -5.48 9.22
C ALA A 80 -21.47 -4.18 8.65
N THR A 81 -20.82 -3.04 8.88
CA THR A 81 -21.27 -1.71 8.45
C THR A 81 -20.64 -1.24 7.15
N VAL A 82 -19.68 -2.00 6.58
CA VAL A 82 -19.01 -1.65 5.32
C VAL A 82 -20.04 -1.48 4.21
N GLY A 83 -20.16 -0.24 3.73
CA GLY A 83 -21.07 0.17 2.69
C GLY A 83 -20.36 0.58 1.41
N TRP A 84 -21.14 0.94 0.39
CA TRP A 84 -20.61 1.46 -0.87
C TRP A 84 -19.81 2.76 -0.71
N LEU A 85 -20.07 3.53 0.34
CA LEU A 85 -19.29 4.73 0.66
C LEU A 85 -17.86 4.40 1.06
N ASP A 86 -17.63 3.31 1.79
CA ASP A 86 -16.27 2.88 2.18
C ASP A 86 -15.46 2.44 0.97
N LEU A 87 -16.11 1.83 -0.02
CA LEU A 87 -15.49 1.56 -1.32
C LEU A 87 -15.12 2.87 -2.04
N GLY A 88 -16.01 3.87 -1.99
CA GLY A 88 -15.72 5.21 -2.52
C GLY A 88 -14.50 5.85 -1.86
N TRP A 89 -14.39 5.75 -0.53
CA TRP A 89 -13.21 6.19 0.21
C TRP A 89 -11.96 5.42 -0.19
N ALA A 90 -12.02 4.09 -0.27
CA ALA A 90 -10.89 3.26 -0.68
C ALA A 90 -10.39 3.62 -2.10
N LEU A 91 -11.31 3.86 -3.04
CA LEU A 91 -10.97 4.34 -4.39
C LEU A 91 -10.36 5.74 -4.36
N LEU A 92 -10.90 6.65 -3.55
CA LEU A 92 -10.35 7.99 -3.39
C LEU A 92 -8.92 7.96 -2.83
N PHE A 93 -8.67 7.15 -1.79
CA PHE A 93 -7.33 6.98 -1.22
C PHE A 93 -6.35 6.37 -2.24
N SER A 94 -6.79 5.38 -2.99
CA SER A 94 -5.99 4.76 -4.05
C SER A 94 -5.66 5.77 -5.15
N GLY A 95 -6.64 6.58 -5.56
CA GLY A 95 -6.46 7.66 -6.53
C GLY A 95 -5.53 8.76 -6.03
N ALA A 96 -5.64 9.16 -4.77
CA ALA A 96 -4.73 10.12 -4.15
C ALA A 96 -3.29 9.60 -4.15
N GLY A 97 -3.10 8.32 -3.80
CA GLY A 97 -1.79 7.66 -3.89
C GLY A 97 -1.22 7.67 -5.31
N TYR A 98 -2.05 7.40 -6.33
CA TYR A 98 -1.65 7.45 -7.73
C TYR A 98 -1.25 8.88 -8.18
N ILE A 99 -2.04 9.90 -7.82
CA ILE A 99 -1.71 11.29 -8.12
C ILE A 99 -0.36 11.66 -7.49
N LEU A 100 -0.11 11.23 -6.25
CA LEU A 100 1.14 11.51 -5.57
C LEU A 100 2.33 10.77 -6.16
N PHE A 101 2.13 9.54 -6.64
CA PHE A 101 3.13 8.82 -7.42
C PHE A 101 3.53 9.60 -8.67
N GLN A 102 2.57 10.18 -9.39
CA GLN A 102 2.85 11.06 -10.54
C GLN A 102 3.59 12.34 -10.10
N MET A 103 3.22 12.91 -8.96
CA MET A 103 3.90 14.09 -8.40
C MET A 103 5.34 13.80 -7.94
N MET A 104 5.71 12.54 -7.64
CA MET A 104 7.07 12.20 -7.23
C MET A 104 8.11 12.50 -8.32
N GLU A 105 7.75 12.40 -9.60
CA GLU A 105 8.66 12.74 -10.70
C GLU A 105 8.97 14.25 -10.71
N LEU A 106 7.98 15.08 -10.38
CA LEU A 106 8.08 16.54 -10.41
C LEU A 106 8.70 17.13 -9.12
N LEU A 107 8.16 16.74 -7.97
CA LEU A 107 8.51 17.30 -6.66
C LEU A 107 9.69 16.58 -5.99
N GLY A 108 9.95 15.35 -6.41
CA GLY A 108 10.89 14.45 -5.79
C GLY A 108 10.31 13.67 -4.61
N LEU A 109 10.94 12.52 -4.29
CA LEU A 109 10.46 11.59 -3.25
C LEU A 109 10.22 12.29 -1.89
N PRO A 110 11.15 13.08 -1.31
CA PRO A 110 10.97 13.56 0.06
C PRO A 110 9.77 14.51 0.20
N LEU A 111 9.59 15.42 -0.76
CA LEU A 111 8.52 16.40 -0.73
C LEU A 111 7.16 15.73 -1.01
N ALA A 112 7.10 14.86 -2.02
CA ALA A 112 5.89 14.11 -2.34
C ALA A 112 5.47 13.19 -1.18
N ALA A 113 6.41 12.50 -0.52
CA ALA A 113 6.14 11.66 0.64
C ALA A 113 5.65 12.48 1.84
N THR A 114 6.22 13.67 2.07
CA THR A 114 5.77 14.57 3.15
C THR A 114 4.32 15.00 2.94
N ILE A 115 4.00 15.45 1.72
CA ILE A 115 2.64 15.88 1.34
C ILE A 115 1.68 14.70 1.46
N PHE A 116 2.08 13.52 0.97
CA PHE A 116 1.27 12.31 1.07
C PHE A 116 0.92 11.96 2.51
N LEU A 117 1.94 11.85 3.37
CA LEU A 117 1.76 11.48 4.77
C LEU A 117 0.92 12.52 5.51
N PHE A 118 1.15 13.80 5.26
CA PHE A 118 0.36 14.88 5.83
C PHE A 118 -1.13 14.79 5.43
N LEU A 119 -1.41 14.65 4.13
CA LEU A 119 -2.78 14.54 3.62
C LEU A 119 -3.45 13.27 4.13
N LEU A 120 -2.74 12.15 4.15
CA LEU A 120 -3.29 10.87 4.60
C LEU A 120 -3.57 10.89 6.12
N MET A 121 -2.67 11.44 6.93
CA MET A 121 -2.88 11.59 8.36
C MET A 121 -4.04 12.53 8.68
N THR A 122 -4.13 13.68 8.00
CA THR A 122 -5.24 14.62 8.21
C THR A 122 -6.58 14.03 7.77
N LEU A 123 -6.59 13.27 6.66
CA LEU A 123 -7.77 12.58 6.16
C LEU A 123 -8.20 11.41 7.06
N LEU A 124 -7.25 10.69 7.66
CA LEU A 124 -7.51 9.68 8.70
C LEU A 124 -7.92 10.29 10.06
N GLY A 125 -8.04 11.62 10.15
CA GLY A 125 -8.52 12.31 11.34
C GLY A 125 -7.46 12.49 12.42
N VAL A 126 -6.17 12.32 12.11
CA VAL A 126 -5.07 12.63 13.04
C VAL A 126 -5.08 14.13 13.29
N ARG A 127 -5.54 14.52 14.49
CA ARG A 127 -5.44 15.87 15.03
C ARG A 127 -4.40 15.87 16.15
N PRO A 128 -3.61 16.93 16.31
CA PRO A 128 -3.57 18.19 15.57
C PRO A 128 -2.69 18.18 14.30
N TRP A 129 -2.98 19.06 13.34
CA TRP A 129 -2.34 19.09 12.01
C TRP A 129 -0.82 19.32 12.03
N TYR A 130 -0.30 20.02 13.04
CA TYR A 130 1.13 20.26 13.18
C TYR A 130 1.92 18.98 13.52
N LEU A 131 1.32 18.04 14.27
CA LEU A 131 1.95 16.74 14.51
C LEU A 131 1.99 15.91 13.23
N ALA A 132 0.92 15.93 12.44
CA ALA A 132 0.88 15.25 11.14
C ALA A 132 1.97 15.80 10.20
N ALA A 133 2.13 17.13 10.14
CA ALA A 133 3.19 17.76 9.35
C ALA A 133 4.59 17.40 9.88
N GLY A 134 4.79 17.47 11.20
CA GLY A 134 6.07 17.12 11.83
C GLY A 134 6.48 15.67 11.59
N ILE A 135 5.54 14.73 11.71
CA ILE A 135 5.78 13.31 11.42
C ILE A 135 6.07 13.11 9.93
N GLY A 136 5.28 13.73 9.04
CA GLY A 136 5.51 13.63 7.60
C GLY A 136 6.91 14.09 7.19
N VAL A 137 7.35 15.24 7.70
CA VAL A 137 8.70 15.77 7.48
C VAL A 137 9.75 14.86 8.10
N GLY A 138 9.56 14.41 9.33
CA GLY A 138 10.50 13.52 10.01
C GLY A 138 10.71 12.21 9.26
N VAL A 139 9.63 11.56 8.82
CA VAL A 139 9.70 10.33 8.01
C VAL A 139 10.38 10.59 6.67
N ALA A 140 10.06 11.70 5.98
CA ALA A 140 10.70 12.03 4.72
C ALA A 140 12.21 12.26 4.86
N ILE A 141 12.66 12.91 5.94
CA ILE A 141 14.09 13.10 6.25
C ILE A 141 14.76 11.74 6.51
N ILE A 142 14.15 10.89 7.35
CA ILE A 142 14.71 9.55 7.65
C ILE A 142 14.86 8.73 6.37
N VAL A 143 13.83 8.71 5.53
CA VAL A 143 13.82 8.00 4.25
C VAL A 143 14.89 8.57 3.31
N PHE A 144 15.02 9.89 3.23
CA PHE A 144 16.06 10.55 2.44
C PHE A 144 17.48 10.17 2.90
N VAL A 145 17.74 10.21 4.21
CA VAL A 145 19.04 9.82 4.78
C VAL A 145 19.33 8.35 4.49
N LEU A 146 18.35 7.47 4.70
CA LEU A 146 18.51 6.03 4.45
C LEU A 146 18.86 5.75 2.99
N PHE A 147 18.12 6.33 2.03
CA PHE A 147 18.43 6.17 0.61
C PHE A 147 19.77 6.78 0.22
N SER A 148 20.14 7.92 0.81
CA SER A 148 21.44 8.56 0.59
C SER A 148 22.60 7.68 1.10
N VAL A 149 22.46 7.06 2.27
CA VAL A 149 23.45 6.13 2.82
C VAL A 149 23.56 4.86 1.98
N LEU A 150 22.46 4.39 1.40
CA LEU A 150 22.45 3.26 0.47
C LEU A 150 22.99 3.62 -0.94
N GLY A 151 23.26 4.90 -1.22
CA GLY A 151 23.73 5.33 -2.54
C GLY A 151 22.65 5.24 -3.64
N ILE A 152 21.37 5.19 -3.26
CA ILE A 152 20.25 5.09 -4.19
C ILE A 152 19.83 6.50 -4.61
N ARG A 153 19.85 6.75 -5.93
CA ARG A 153 19.39 8.03 -6.49
C ARG A 153 17.87 8.12 -6.44
N LEU A 154 17.39 9.18 -5.78
CA LEU A 154 15.95 9.44 -5.65
C LEU A 154 15.40 10.17 -6.88
N PRO A 155 14.17 9.86 -7.32
CA PRO A 155 13.50 10.62 -8.37
C PRO A 155 13.20 12.04 -7.87
N GLY A 156 13.33 13.04 -8.76
CA GLY A 156 12.96 14.43 -8.50
C GLY A 156 13.95 15.47 -9.03
N GLY A 157 13.45 16.44 -9.80
CA GLY A 157 14.26 17.53 -10.39
C GLY A 157 14.72 18.61 -9.41
N PHE A 158 14.22 18.64 -8.16
CA PHE A 158 14.47 19.73 -7.21
C PHE A 158 15.81 19.63 -6.46
N PHE A 159 16.44 18.45 -6.41
CA PHE A 159 17.80 18.26 -5.89
C PHE A 159 18.77 17.86 -7.01
N PRO A 160 19.12 18.79 -7.94
CA PRO A 160 20.27 18.60 -8.82
C PRO A 160 21.61 18.72 -8.05
N LEU A 161 21.58 19.01 -6.74
CA LEU A 161 22.74 19.38 -5.93
C LEU A 161 23.52 18.21 -5.32
N LEU A 162 23.04 16.98 -5.42
CA LEU A 162 23.84 15.79 -5.11
C LEU A 162 24.16 15.06 -6.41
N GLY A 163 24.95 15.72 -7.25
CA GLY A 163 25.61 15.12 -8.41
C GLY A 163 26.71 14.16 -7.97
N ILE A 164 26.32 13.06 -7.32
CA ILE A 164 27.14 11.89 -7.02
C ILE A 164 26.43 10.65 -7.54
#